data_AF-A0AAP7IF62-F1
#
_entry.id   AF-A0AAP7IF62-F1
#
_cell.length_a   1.000
_cell.length_b   1.000
_cell.length_c   1.000
_cell.angle_alpha   90.00
_cell.angle_beta   90.00
_cell.angle_gamma   90.00
#
_symmetry.space_group_name_H-M   'P 1'
#
loop_
_entity.id
_entity.type
_entity.pdbx_description
1 polymer ?
#
loop_
_entity_poly.entity_id
_entity_poly.type
_entity_poly.pdbx_seq_one_letter_code
_entity_poly.pdbx_strand_id
1 'polypeptide(L)'
;MAEKVYYLQDKETYKVMLCESDKSVFIKSGIELCKKALRERLLDEKIQNKNDVELFEEIDLCNKVRYHLIDLEENNPRKVSDEVKLLRMIAEMLDIKLMVKN
;
A
#
# COMPACT_ATOMS: atom_id res chain seq x y z
N MET A 1 -23.62 7.71 16.26
CA MET A 1 -22.99 6.85 15.24
C MET A 1 -21.52 6.77 15.59
N ALA A 2 -20.94 5.58 15.69
CA ALA A 2 -19.52 5.47 16.00
C ALA A 2 -18.71 5.89 14.75
N GLU A 3 -17.74 6.78 14.92
CA GLU A 3 -16.91 7.26 13.82
C GLU A 3 -15.96 6.14 13.38
N LYS A 4 -15.98 5.81 12.09
CA LYS A 4 -15.06 4.81 11.54
C LYS A 4 -13.64 5.36 11.60
N VAL A 5 -12.72 4.58 12.15
CA VAL A 5 -11.29 4.89 12.16
C VAL A 5 -10.54 3.89 11.30
N TYR A 6 -9.72 4.40 10.39
CA TYR A 6 -8.91 3.64 9.44
C TYR A 6 -7.46 3.60 9.92
N TYR A 7 -6.84 2.43 9.80
CA TYR A 7 -5.46 2.20 10.23
C TYR A 7 -4.67 1.51 9.13
N LEU A 8 -3.40 1.89 8.97
CA LEU A 8 -2.37 1.04 8.37
C LEU A 8 -1.39 0.61 9.46
N GLN A 9 -1.07 -0.68 9.49
CA GLN A 9 -0.13 -1.28 10.42
C GLN A 9 0.93 -2.07 9.68
N ASP A 10 2.17 -1.99 10.13
CA ASP A 10 3.21 -2.91 9.67
C ASP A 10 2.85 -4.34 10.10
N LYS A 11 2.89 -5.31 9.18
CA LYS A 11 2.42 -6.67 9.45
C LYS A 11 3.37 -7.47 10.34
N GLU A 12 4.66 -7.16 10.31
CA GLU A 12 5.66 -7.87 11.11
C GLU A 12 5.69 -7.36 12.56
N THR A 13 5.74 -6.05 12.72
CA THR A 13 5.93 -5.39 14.01
C THR A 13 4.61 -4.95 14.67
N TYR A 14 3.48 -5.04 13.95
CA TYR A 14 2.16 -4.54 14.37
C TYR A 14 2.12 -3.05 14.70
N LYS A 15 3.16 -2.29 14.33
CA LYS A 15 3.24 -0.86 14.57
C LYS A 15 2.23 -0.12 13.71
N VAL A 16 1.44 0.76 14.31
CA VAL A 16 0.56 1.67 13.56
C VAL A 16 1.40 2.67 12.81
N MET A 17 1.25 2.67 11.48
CA MET A 17 1.95 3.60 10.58
C MET A 17 1.06 4.75 10.12
N LEU A 18 -0.26 4.55 10.09
CA LEU A 18 -1.26 5.58 9.77
C LEU A 18 -2.54 5.34 10.59
N CYS A 19 -3.19 6.41 11.06
CA CYS A 19 -4.46 6.38 11.77
C CYS A 19 -5.25 7.64 11.42
N GLU A 20 -6.40 7.49 10.75
CA GLU A 20 -7.22 8.61 10.29
C GLU A 20 -8.71 8.28 10.37
N SER A 21 -9.55 9.26 10.72
CA SER A 21 -11.03 9.10 10.71
C SER A 21 -11.66 9.60 9.40
N ASP A 22 -11.02 10.51 8.69
CA ASP A 22 -11.46 10.95 7.36
C ASP A 22 -10.97 10.00 6.27
N LYS A 23 -11.91 9.48 5.46
CA LYS A 23 -11.59 8.53 4.38
C LYS A 23 -10.66 9.15 3.33
N SER A 24 -10.87 10.40 2.92
CA SER A 24 -10.09 11.03 1.86
C SER A 24 -8.64 11.29 2.32
N VAL A 25 -8.48 11.79 3.55
CA VAL A 25 -7.18 11.95 4.19
C VAL A 25 -6.48 10.60 4.34
N PHE A 26 -7.19 9.57 4.79
CA PHE A 26 -6.65 8.22 4.90
C PHE A 26 -6.13 7.68 3.57
N ILE A 27 -6.90 7.82 2.49
CA ILE A 27 -6.49 7.37 1.14
C ILE A 27 -5.22 8.11 0.71
N LYS A 28 -5.21 9.45 0.80
CA LYS A 28 -4.08 10.27 0.37
C LYS A 28 -2.81 9.95 1.15
N SER A 29 -2.89 9.92 2.48
CA SER A 29 -1.76 9.59 3.35
C SER A 29 -1.31 8.12 3.17
N GLY A 30 -2.25 7.21 2.93
CA GLY A 30 -1.98 5.80 2.65
C GLY A 30 -1.22 5.57 1.35
N ILE A 31 -1.54 6.32 0.28
CA ILE A 31 -0.78 6.32 -0.98
C ILE A 31 0.67 6.69 -0.73
N GLU A 32 0.91 7.81 -0.05
CA GLU A 32 2.26 8.32 0.18
C GLU A 32 3.11 7.34 1.00
N LEU A 33 2.48 6.69 1.98
CA LEU A 33 3.12 5.64 2.77
C LEU A 33 3.48 4.42 1.92
N CYS A 34 2.55 3.94 1.07
CA CYS A 34 2.81 2.83 0.17
C CYS A 34 3.89 3.16 -0.88
N LYS A 35 3.93 4.39 -1.41
CA LYS A 35 5.01 4.85 -2.30
C LYS A 35 6.37 4.82 -1.60
N LYS A 36 6.41 5.28 -0.34
CA LYS A 36 7.64 5.24 0.47
C LYS A 36 8.10 3.79 0.70
N ALA A 37 7.20 2.90 1.12
CA ALA A 37 7.51 1.50 1.34
C ALA A 37 7.98 0.80 0.04
N LEU A 38 7.33 1.06 -1.09
CA LEU A 38 7.76 0.58 -2.41
C LEU A 38 9.16 1.08 -2.76
N ARG A 39 9.47 2.36 -2.49
CA ARG A 39 10.80 2.92 -2.74
C ARG A 39 11.86 2.29 -1.86
N GLU A 40 11.58 2.11 -0.57
CA GLU A 40 12.48 1.45 0.39
C GLU A 40 12.78 0.02 -0.05
N ARG A 41 11.75 -0.71 -0.49
CA ARG A 41 11.88 -2.06 -1.04
C ARG A 41 12.77 -2.09 -2.27
N LEU A 42 12.55 -1.21 -3.25
CA LEU A 42 13.37 -1.11 -4.48
C LEU A 42 14.83 -0.71 -4.22
N LEU A 43 15.11 0.01 -3.13
CA LEU A 43 16.46 0.43 -2.74
C LEU A 43 17.14 -0.57 -1.80
N ASP A 44 16.44 -1.62 -1.34
CA ASP A 44 17.02 -2.63 -0.45
C ASP A 44 18.12 -3.40 -1.19
N GLU A 45 19.36 -3.25 -0.71
CA GLU A 45 20.55 -3.92 -1.24
C GLU A 45 20.41 -5.45 -1.22
N LYS A 46 19.48 -6.02 -0.42
CA LYS A 46 19.15 -7.45 -0.44
C LYS A 46 18.54 -7.91 -1.76
N ILE A 47 17.95 -7.02 -2.55
CA ILE A 47 17.45 -7.34 -3.90
C ILE A 47 18.61 -7.65 -4.85
N GLN A 48 19.80 -7.04 -4.64
CA GLN A 48 20.97 -7.27 -5.50
C GLN A 48 21.59 -8.67 -5.33
N ASN A 49 21.25 -9.38 -4.26
CA ASN A 49 21.75 -10.73 -3.97
C ASN A 49 20.75 -11.84 -4.37
N LYS A 50 19.59 -11.48 -4.94
CA LYS A 50 18.61 -12.43 -5.45
C LYS A 50 19.09 -13.05 -6.76
N ASN A 51 18.66 -14.30 -7.03
CA ASN A 51 18.88 -14.90 -8.35
C ASN A 51 17.98 -14.22 -9.40
N ASP A 52 18.26 -14.44 -10.69
CA ASP A 52 17.54 -13.78 -11.78
C ASP A 52 16.01 -13.96 -11.69
N VAL A 53 15.54 -15.16 -11.32
CA VAL A 53 14.10 -15.46 -11.23
C VAL A 53 13.45 -14.65 -10.11
N GLU A 54 14.03 -14.69 -8.90
CA GLU A 54 13.55 -13.94 -7.74
C GLU A 54 13.61 -12.43 -7.95
N LEU A 55 14.61 -11.95 -8.70
CA LEU A 55 14.72 -10.55 -9.08
C LEU A 55 13.62 -10.14 -10.06
N PHE A 56 13.32 -10.97 -11.07
CA PHE A 56 12.23 -10.71 -12.01
C PHE A 56 10.87 -10.69 -11.32
N GLU A 57 10.60 -11.63 -10.41
CA GLU A 57 9.35 -11.66 -9.63
C GLU A 57 9.20 -10.40 -8.76
N GLU A 58 10.28 -9.94 -8.14
CA GLU A 58 10.28 -8.73 -7.32
C GLU A 58 10.02 -7.47 -8.17
N ILE A 59 10.64 -7.37 -9.35
CA ILE A 59 10.41 -6.26 -10.28
C ILE A 59 8.97 -6.27 -10.78
N ASP A 60 8.39 -7.43 -11.12
CA ASP A 60 7.01 -7.55 -11.56
C ASP A 60 6.02 -7.13 -10.45
N LEU A 61 6.25 -7.57 -9.21
CA LEU A 61 5.48 -7.13 -8.05
C LEU A 61 5.55 -5.60 -7.88
N CYS A 62 6.75 -5.02 -7.91
CA CYS A 62 6.94 -3.58 -7.78
C CYS A 62 6.22 -2.80 -8.89
N ASN A 63 6.24 -3.31 -10.12
CA ASN A 63 5.53 -2.71 -11.24
C ASN A 63 4.00 -2.76 -11.07
N LYS A 64 3.46 -3.90 -10.60
CA LYS A 64 2.03 -4.05 -10.27
C LYS A 64 1.59 -3.08 -9.18
N VAL A 65 2.35 -3.00 -8.08
CA VAL A 65 2.10 -2.04 -6.99
C VAL A 65 2.08 -0.61 -7.51
N ARG A 66 3.09 -0.23 -8.32
CA ARG A 66 3.17 1.11 -8.93
C ARG A 66 1.96 1.42 -9.81
N TYR A 67 1.52 0.47 -10.64
CA TYR A 67 0.35 0.66 -11.50
C TYR A 67 -0.92 0.93 -10.68
N HIS A 68 -1.16 0.15 -9.63
CA HIS A 68 -2.32 0.32 -8.76
C HIS A 68 -2.29 1.62 -7.95
N LEU A 69 -1.10 2.09 -7.55
CA LEU A 69 -0.96 3.41 -6.92
C LEU A 69 -1.37 4.54 -7.88
N ILE A 70 -0.95 4.48 -9.14
CA ILE A 70 -1.33 5.46 -10.16
C ILE A 70 -2.85 5.45 -10.38
N ASP A 71 -3.47 4.27 -10.52
CA ASP A 71 -4.92 4.16 -10.66
C ASP A 71 -5.67 4.77 -9.45
N LEU A 72 -5.15 4.59 -8.23
CA LEU A 72 -5.71 5.18 -7.01
C LEU A 72 -5.57 6.71 -6.99
N GLU A 73 -4.43 7.25 -7.43
CA GLU A 73 -4.17 8.69 -7.50
C GLU A 73 -5.01 9.41 -8.55
N GLU A 74 -5.18 8.80 -9.72
CA GLU A 74 -6.03 9.32 -10.78
C GLU A 74 -7.53 9.27 -10.42
N ASN A 75 -7.88 8.50 -9.38
CA ASN A 75 -9.24 8.26 -8.90
C ASN A 75 -10.22 7.99 -10.04
N ASN A 76 -9.82 7.14 -10.99
CA ASN A 76 -10.60 6.88 -12.19
C ASN A 76 -11.80 5.99 -11.84
N PRO A 77 -13.06 6.49 -11.84
CA PRO A 77 -14.20 5.74 -11.32
C PRO A 77 -14.54 4.49 -12.15
N ARG A 78 -14.05 4.42 -13.39
CA ARG A 78 -14.22 3.24 -14.26
C ARG A 78 -13.23 2.11 -13.94
N LYS A 79 -12.13 2.43 -13.27
CA LYS A 79 -11.06 1.49 -12.89
C LYS A 79 -11.07 1.17 -11.40
N VAL A 80 -11.40 2.15 -10.56
CA VAL A 80 -11.35 2.06 -9.09
C VAL A 80 -12.75 2.27 -8.53
N SER A 81 -13.47 1.18 -8.32
CA SER A 81 -14.82 1.22 -7.73
C SER A 81 -14.80 1.39 -6.20
N ASP A 82 -13.69 1.03 -5.56
CA ASP A 82 -13.50 1.11 -4.11
C ASP A 82 -12.03 1.37 -3.76
N GLU A 83 -11.70 2.64 -3.50
CA GLU A 83 -10.34 3.09 -3.16
C GLU A 83 -9.81 2.40 -1.90
N VAL A 84 -10.66 2.11 -0.91
CA VAL A 84 -10.21 1.49 0.35
C VAL A 84 -9.82 0.03 0.12
N LYS A 85 -10.55 -0.68 -0.74
CA LYS A 85 -10.18 -2.05 -1.14
C LYS A 85 -8.91 -2.06 -1.97
N LEU A 86 -8.77 -1.14 -2.93
CA LEU A 86 -7.56 -1.07 -3.75
C LEU A 86 -6.33 -0.72 -2.89
N LEU A 87 -6.45 0.25 -1.98
CA LEU A 87 -5.40 0.58 -1.03
C LEU A 87 -5.05 -0.59 -0.11
N ARG A 88 -6.04 -1.38 0.35
CA ARG A 88 -5.79 -2.60 1.14
C ARG A 88 -4.94 -3.60 0.35
N MET A 89 -5.28 -3.86 -0.90
CA MET A 89 -4.55 -4.81 -1.74
C MET A 89 -3.10 -4.35 -1.96
N ILE A 90 -2.89 -3.06 -2.25
CA ILE A 90 -1.56 -2.45 -2.37
C ILE A 90 -0.78 -2.63 -1.05
N ALA A 91 -1.40 -2.32 0.09
CA ALA A 91 -0.79 -2.47 1.40
C ALA A 91 -0.38 -3.92 1.67
N GLU A 92 -1.24 -4.90 1.36
CA GLU A 92 -0.95 -6.33 1.54
C GLU A 92 0.24 -6.81 0.70
N MET A 93 0.39 -6.31 -0.53
CA MET A 93 1.55 -6.58 -1.39
C MET A 93 2.87 -6.02 -0.83
N LEU A 94 2.77 -5.00 0.04
CA LEU A 94 3.89 -4.34 0.70
C LEU A 94 4.05 -4.76 2.17
N ASP A 95 3.40 -5.85 2.58
CA ASP A 95 3.43 -6.36 3.96
C ASP A 95 2.91 -5.35 5.01
N ILE A 96 1.95 -4.52 4.60
CA ILE A 96 1.22 -3.57 5.43
C ILE A 96 -0.24 -4.03 5.57
N LYS A 97 -0.75 -4.06 6.79
CA LYS A 97 -2.12 -4.47 7.12
C LYS A 97 -3.04 -3.27 7.28
N LEU A 98 -4.11 -3.22 6.49
CA LEU A 98 -5.18 -2.24 6.66
C LEU A 98 -6.26 -2.76 7.64
N MET A 99 -6.65 -1.93 8.61
CA MET A 99 -7.76 -2.22 9.53
C MET A 99 -8.77 -1.08 9.58
N VAL A 100 -10.05 -1.41 9.79
CA VAL A 100 -11.13 -0.44 9.97
C VAL A 100 -11.86 -0.80 11.26
N LYS A 101 -11.96 0.14 12.20
CA LYS A 101 -12.72 -0.03 13.45
C LYS A 101 -13.94 0.89 13.46
N ASN A 102 -15.01 0.42 14.08
CA ASN A 102 -16.20 1.20 14.42
C ASN A 102 -16.13 1.62 15.88
#